data_AF-A0AAD6DEK5-F1
#
_entry.id   AF-A0AAD6DEK5-F1
#
_cell.length_a   1.000
_cell.length_b   1.000
_cell.length_c   1.000
_cell.angle_alpha   90.00
_cell.angle_beta   90.00
_cell.angle_gamma   90.00
#
_symmetry.space_group_name_H-M   'P 1'
#
loop_
_entity.id
_entity.type
_entity.pdbx_description
1 polymer ?
#
loop_
_entity_poly.entity_id
_entity_poly.type
_entity_poly.pdbx_seq_one_letter_code
_entity_poly.pdbx_strand_id
1 'polypeptide(L)'
;MAKRSPSEETQPTLVLDPVSEWRACQALSVYFTIQLNRQIRRRWLLEQKSMENKPVSQKFRPFIFLEPVPTLHKPLILPSNTNITATETESESERIYINHIQNSKYNPYNKSALEDLKLKVRLLHARVEKGKELASEIERRMRDPRIQFPTHFCHTCVMDGDCAHVLLTKCGHRVCRTCLSFGVDENGIYECSICFAPTEFVTKSPLGPQRSCSEHISSVSKRFMSGG
;
A
#
# COMPACT_ATOMS: atom_id res chain seq x y z
N MET A 1 -21.15 -44.94 -31.51
CA MET A 1 -21.71 -43.69 -30.97
C MET A 1 -20.61 -42.91 -30.28
N ALA A 2 -20.00 -41.93 -30.97
CA ALA A 2 -18.98 -41.08 -30.40
C ALA A 2 -19.63 -39.81 -29.82
N LYS A 3 -19.47 -39.58 -28.51
CA LYS A 3 -19.93 -38.38 -27.82
C LYS A 3 -19.04 -37.20 -28.24
N ARG A 4 -19.61 -36.21 -28.94
CA ARG A 4 -18.98 -34.90 -29.17
C ARG A 4 -18.90 -34.16 -27.83
N SER A 5 -17.70 -33.72 -27.47
CA SER A 5 -17.45 -32.77 -26.39
C SER A 5 -18.05 -31.39 -26.75
N PRO A 6 -18.61 -30.66 -25.78
CA PRO A 6 -19.11 -29.31 -26.01
C PRO A 6 -17.93 -28.35 -26.21
N SER A 7 -17.99 -27.56 -27.27
CA SER A 7 -17.08 -26.47 -27.56
C SER A 7 -17.12 -25.43 -26.44
N GLU A 8 -15.96 -25.09 -25.88
CA GLU A 8 -15.78 -23.93 -25.00
C GLU A 8 -16.13 -22.65 -25.76
N GLU A 9 -17.36 -22.17 -25.54
CA GLU A 9 -17.81 -20.89 -26.02
C GLU A 9 -17.06 -19.81 -25.22
N THR A 10 -15.99 -19.27 -25.82
CA THR A 10 -15.16 -18.23 -25.23
C THR A 10 -16.02 -16.98 -25.05
N GLN A 11 -16.44 -16.68 -23.83
CA GLN A 11 -17.25 -15.50 -23.56
C GLN A 11 -16.52 -14.24 -24.05
N PRO A 12 -17.19 -13.33 -24.78
CA PRO A 12 -16.59 -12.12 -25.26
C PRO A 12 -16.14 -11.27 -24.06
N THR A 13 -14.84 -10.99 -23.99
CA THR A 13 -14.27 -10.10 -22.99
C THR A 13 -14.90 -8.72 -23.18
N LEU A 14 -15.67 -8.26 -22.18
CA LEU A 14 -16.22 -6.91 -22.15
C LEU A 14 -15.07 -5.90 -22.11
N VAL A 15 -14.78 -5.27 -23.24
CA VAL A 15 -13.79 -4.19 -23.34
C VAL A 15 -14.52 -2.87 -23.05
N LEU A 16 -14.14 -2.21 -21.96
CA LEU A 16 -14.64 -0.87 -21.63
C LEU A 16 -13.99 0.17 -22.55
N ASP A 17 -14.73 1.22 -22.90
CA ASP A 17 -14.12 2.38 -23.53
C ASP A 17 -13.17 3.11 -22.56
N PRO A 18 -12.15 3.84 -23.05
CA PRO A 18 -11.14 4.47 -22.21
C PRO A 18 -11.72 5.42 -21.15
N VAL A 19 -12.83 6.11 -21.45
CA VAL A 19 -13.46 7.03 -20.50
C VAL A 19 -14.13 6.26 -19.37
N SER A 20 -14.87 5.18 -19.70
CA SER A 20 -15.49 4.30 -18.71
C SER A 20 -14.45 3.60 -17.84
N GLU A 21 -13.38 3.08 -18.43
CA GLU A 21 -12.29 2.43 -17.69
C GLU A 21 -11.60 3.40 -16.73
N TRP A 22 -11.27 4.61 -17.20
CA TRP A 22 -10.67 5.65 -16.37
C TRP A 22 -11.59 6.07 -15.21
N ARG A 23 -12.90 6.26 -15.48
CA ARG A 23 -13.89 6.59 -14.44
C ARG A 23 -14.03 5.48 -13.41
N ALA A 24 -14.06 4.23 -13.85
CA ALA A 24 -14.10 3.07 -12.96
C ALA A 24 -12.86 3.05 -12.05
N CYS A 25 -11.68 3.28 -12.60
CA CYS A 25 -10.45 3.33 -11.81
C CYS A 25 -10.43 4.52 -10.82
N GLN A 26 -10.94 5.69 -11.21
CA GLN A 26 -11.11 6.81 -10.28
C GLN A 26 -12.04 6.45 -9.12
N ALA A 27 -13.22 5.91 -9.41
CA ALA A 27 -14.18 5.50 -8.40
C ALA A 27 -13.59 4.45 -7.44
N LEU A 28 -12.88 3.44 -7.98
CA LEU A 28 -12.18 2.45 -7.17
C LEU A 28 -11.09 3.07 -6.30
N SER A 29 -10.34 4.05 -6.81
CA SER A 29 -9.32 4.74 -6.02
C SER A 29 -9.93 5.47 -4.81
N VAL A 30 -11.09 6.12 -4.99
CA VAL A 30 -11.84 6.77 -3.89
C VAL A 30 -12.31 5.71 -2.90
N TYR A 31 -12.99 4.67 -3.40
CA TYR A 31 -13.52 3.59 -2.58
C TYR A 31 -12.43 2.93 -1.71
N PHE A 32 -11.32 2.50 -2.31
CA PHE A 32 -10.26 1.84 -1.57
C PHE A 32 -9.51 2.78 -0.63
N THR A 33 -9.40 4.07 -0.94
CA THR A 33 -8.85 5.04 0.02
C THR A 33 -9.72 5.16 1.27
N ILE A 34 -11.05 5.19 1.09
CA ILE A 34 -11.99 5.18 2.23
C ILE A 34 -11.85 3.88 3.04
N GLN A 35 -11.79 2.73 2.37
CA GLN A 35 -11.62 1.44 3.06
C GLN A 35 -10.27 1.36 3.80
N LEU A 36 -9.20 1.88 3.20
CA LEU A 36 -7.87 1.91 3.80
C LEU A 36 -7.90 2.75 5.08
N ASN A 37 -8.47 3.94 5.02
CA ASN A 37 -8.63 4.80 6.20
C ASN A 37 -9.47 4.14 7.31
N ARG A 38 -10.48 3.36 6.95
CA ARG A 38 -11.24 2.54 7.92
C ARG A 38 -10.36 1.48 8.58
N GLN A 39 -9.54 0.76 7.82
CA GLN A 39 -8.63 -0.25 8.39
C GLN A 39 -7.53 0.38 9.25
N ILE A 40 -6.99 1.54 8.85
CA ILE A 40 -6.02 2.29 9.66
C ILE A 40 -6.62 2.69 11.01
N ARG A 41 -7.84 3.25 11.00
CA ARG A 41 -8.57 3.61 12.24
C ARG A 41 -8.86 2.38 13.11
N ARG A 42 -9.34 1.29 12.51
CA ARG A 42 -9.61 0.03 13.23
C ARG A 42 -8.35 -0.49 13.90
N ARG A 43 -7.24 -0.59 13.17
CA ARG A 43 -5.94 -1.02 13.71
C ARG A 43 -5.52 -0.14 14.88
N TRP A 44 -5.59 1.19 14.72
CA TRP A 44 -5.23 2.11 15.79
C TRP A 44 -6.07 1.92 17.06
N LEU A 45 -7.39 1.78 16.93
CA LEU A 45 -8.27 1.52 18.08
C LEU A 45 -7.89 0.21 18.81
N LEU A 46 -7.57 -0.85 18.05
CA LEU A 46 -7.12 -2.12 18.62
C LEU A 46 -5.76 -1.97 19.32
N GLU A 47 -4.83 -1.23 18.72
CA GLU A 47 -3.54 -0.93 19.34
C GLU A 47 -3.73 -0.15 20.64
N GLN A 48 -4.57 0.90 20.67
CA GLN A 48 -4.90 1.64 21.88
C GLN A 48 -5.50 0.74 22.96
N LYS A 49 -6.49 -0.09 22.59
CA LYS A 49 -7.15 -1.03 23.50
C LYS A 49 -6.17 -2.04 24.09
N SER A 50 -5.21 -2.53 23.30
CA SER A 50 -4.17 -3.44 23.79
C SER A 50 -3.23 -2.82 24.83
N MET A 51 -3.17 -1.48 24.88
CA MET A 51 -2.29 -0.71 25.76
C MET A 51 -3.03 -0.03 26.91
N GLU A 52 -4.36 -0.14 26.99
CA GLU A 52 -5.20 0.59 27.95
C GLU A 52 -4.73 0.39 29.40
N ASN A 53 -4.49 -0.86 29.78
CA ASN A 53 -4.09 -1.28 31.13
C ASN A 53 -2.57 -1.35 31.35
N LYS A 54 -1.75 -0.96 30.37
CA LYS A 54 -0.29 -0.99 30.50
C LYS A 54 0.22 0.28 31.21
N PRO A 55 1.30 0.21 32.01
CA PRO A 55 1.95 1.41 32.55
C PRO A 55 2.33 2.41 31.45
N VAL A 56 2.29 3.72 31.75
CA VAL A 56 2.61 4.78 30.77
C VAL A 56 4.00 4.58 30.14
N SER A 57 4.97 4.10 30.91
CA SER A 57 6.33 3.78 30.43
C SER A 57 6.36 2.69 29.36
N GLN A 58 5.32 1.86 29.27
CA GLN A 58 5.18 0.80 28.28
C GLN A 58 4.23 1.20 27.14
N LYS A 59 3.47 2.29 27.27
CA LYS A 59 2.52 2.73 26.24
C LYS A 59 3.27 3.31 25.04
N PHE A 60 3.26 2.58 23.93
CA PHE A 60 3.55 3.17 22.64
C PHE A 60 2.37 4.03 22.19
N ARG A 61 2.64 5.23 21.67
CA ARG A 61 1.63 6.14 21.10
C ARG A 61 1.68 6.07 19.57
N PRO A 62 0.87 5.21 18.93
CA PRO A 62 0.81 5.17 17.48
C PRO A 62 0.28 6.50 16.94
N PHE A 63 1.04 7.11 16.04
CA PHE A 63 0.57 8.20 15.18
C PHE A 63 -0.23 7.61 14.03
N ILE A 64 -1.39 8.19 13.74
CA ILE A 64 -2.19 7.84 12.57
C ILE A 64 -1.99 8.89 11.49
N PHE A 65 -1.63 8.45 10.30
CA PHE A 65 -1.75 9.23 9.08
C PHE A 65 -2.86 8.62 8.22
N LEU A 66 -3.92 9.40 7.97
CA LEU A 66 -4.97 9.00 7.03
C LEU A 66 -4.60 9.51 5.65
N GLU A 67 -4.90 8.71 4.63
CA GLU A 67 -4.70 9.08 3.25
C GLU A 67 -5.77 10.11 2.83
N PRO A 68 -5.41 11.18 2.11
CA PRO A 68 -6.38 12.12 1.57
C PRO A 68 -7.27 11.38 0.56
N VAL A 69 -8.60 11.44 0.77
CA VAL A 69 -9.57 10.83 -0.15
C VAL A 69 -9.58 11.64 -1.45
N PRO A 70 -9.26 11.03 -2.62
CA PRO A 70 -9.31 11.74 -3.88
C PRO A 70 -10.73 12.24 -4.18
N THR A 71 -10.83 13.36 -4.90
CA THR A 71 -12.09 13.82 -5.47
C THR A 71 -12.26 13.27 -6.88
N LEU A 72 -13.51 13.02 -7.29
CA LEU A 72 -13.80 12.63 -8.67
C LEU A 72 -13.58 13.84 -9.58
N HIS A 73 -12.84 13.63 -10.67
CA HIS A 73 -12.57 14.69 -11.64
C HIS A 73 -13.33 14.43 -12.93
N LYS A 74 -13.84 15.50 -13.54
CA LYS A 74 -14.34 15.41 -14.91
C LYS A 74 -13.13 15.15 -15.83
N PRO A 75 -13.19 14.12 -16.70
CA PRO A 75 -12.10 13.85 -17.63
C PRO A 75 -11.92 15.04 -18.57
N LEU A 76 -10.66 15.39 -18.83
CA LEU A 76 -10.31 16.35 -19.86
C LEU A 76 -10.35 15.63 -21.20
N ILE A 77 -11.41 15.86 -21.98
CA ILE A 77 -11.61 15.29 -23.31
C ILE A 77 -11.45 16.44 -24.30
N LEU A 78 -10.51 16.32 -25.26
CA LEU A 78 -10.49 17.23 -26.40
C LEU A 78 -11.78 17.04 -27.20
N PRO A 79 -12.44 18.12 -27.66
CA PRO A 79 -13.56 17.99 -28.57
C PRO A 79 -13.11 17.24 -29.84
N SER A 80 -13.78 16.13 -30.16
CA SER A 80 -13.43 15.17 -31.22
C SER A 80 -13.40 15.73 -32.65
N ASN A 81 -13.65 17.02 -32.84
CA ASN A 81 -13.75 17.65 -34.17
C ASN A 81 -12.46 18.34 -34.62
N THR A 82 -11.43 18.37 -33.77
CA THR A 82 -10.13 18.92 -34.15
C THR A 82 -9.25 17.77 -34.65
N ASN A 83 -9.43 17.40 -35.93
CA ASN A 83 -8.40 16.74 -36.71
C ASN A 83 -7.21 17.71 -36.84
N ILE A 84 -6.45 17.89 -35.75
CA ILE A 84 -5.24 18.69 -35.74
C ILE A 84 -4.12 17.77 -36.24
N THR A 85 -4.15 17.49 -37.53
CA THR A 85 -2.89 17.63 -38.28
C THR A 85 -2.49 19.07 -38.08
N ALA A 86 -1.47 19.31 -37.26
CA ALA A 86 -0.92 20.64 -36.99
C ALA A 86 -0.72 21.35 -38.34
N THR A 87 -1.68 22.19 -38.71
CA THR A 87 -1.49 23.11 -39.81
C THR A 87 -0.50 24.15 -39.28
N GLU A 88 0.41 24.61 -40.14
CA GLU A 88 1.47 25.56 -39.77
C GLU A 88 0.92 26.92 -39.28
N THR A 89 -0.41 27.08 -39.28
CA THR A 89 -1.16 28.30 -38.92
C THR A 89 -1.67 28.35 -37.48
N GLU A 90 -1.54 27.28 -36.67
CA GLU A 90 -1.97 27.33 -35.27
C GLU A 90 -1.02 28.16 -34.41
N SER A 91 -1.58 28.99 -33.53
CA SER A 91 -0.81 29.78 -32.58
C SER A 91 0.00 28.88 -31.64
N GLU A 92 1.22 29.29 -31.30
CA GLU A 92 2.08 28.56 -30.35
C GLU A 92 1.37 28.28 -29.02
N SER A 93 0.51 29.19 -28.57
CA SER A 93 -0.33 29.03 -27.37
C SER A 93 -1.31 27.85 -27.47
N GLU A 94 -1.84 27.57 -28.65
CA GLU A 94 -2.81 26.50 -28.87
C GLU A 94 -2.12 25.13 -28.87
N ARG A 95 -0.94 25.04 -29.50
CA ARG A 95 -0.09 23.84 -29.46
C ARG A 95 0.34 23.49 -28.04
N ILE A 96 0.74 24.48 -27.24
CA ILE A 96 1.09 24.28 -25.82
C ILE A 96 -0.11 23.75 -25.03
N TYR A 97 -1.31 24.30 -25.25
CA TYR A 97 -2.52 23.88 -24.56
C TYR A 97 -2.93 22.44 -24.90
N ILE A 98 -2.87 22.05 -26.17
CA ILE A 98 -3.21 20.69 -26.64
C ILE A 98 -2.23 19.66 -26.05
N ASN A 99 -0.92 19.93 -26.13
CA ASN A 99 0.10 19.07 -25.54
C ASN A 99 -0.09 18.92 -24.02
N HIS A 100 -0.47 19.99 -23.33
CA HIS A 100 -0.77 19.93 -21.90
C HIS A 100 -1.97 19.03 -21.58
N ILE A 101 -3.06 19.08 -22.37
CA ILE A 101 -4.21 18.20 -22.16
C ILE A 101 -3.86 16.75 -22.48
N GLN A 102 -3.17 16.50 -23.59
CA GLN A 102 -2.80 15.14 -24.00
C GLN A 102 -1.95 14.45 -22.93
N ASN A 103 -0.99 15.18 -22.33
CA ASN A 103 -0.12 14.68 -21.27
C ASN A 103 -0.73 14.78 -19.86
N SER A 104 -1.96 15.28 -19.73
CA SER A 104 -2.62 15.43 -18.44
C SER A 104 -2.91 14.08 -17.79
N LYS A 105 -2.71 13.99 -16.47
CA LYS A 105 -3.14 12.83 -15.66
C LYS A 105 -4.67 12.64 -15.61
N TYR A 106 -5.43 13.64 -16.05
CA TYR A 106 -6.89 13.59 -16.12
C TYR A 106 -7.43 13.29 -17.53
N ASN A 107 -6.55 13.00 -18.48
CA ASN A 107 -6.93 12.59 -19.82
C ASN A 107 -7.13 11.06 -19.85
N PRO A 108 -8.36 10.56 -20.10
CA PRO A 108 -8.63 9.12 -20.15
C PRO A 108 -7.94 8.40 -21.33
N TYR A 109 -7.50 9.13 -22.34
CA TYR A 109 -6.77 8.57 -23.49
C TYR A 109 -5.25 8.52 -23.28
N ASN A 110 -4.74 9.16 -22.22
CA ASN A 110 -3.34 9.05 -21.84
C ASN A 110 -3.09 7.68 -21.20
N LYS A 111 -2.52 6.76 -21.97
CA LYS A 111 -2.24 5.38 -21.54
C LYS A 111 -1.37 5.32 -20.29
N SER A 112 -0.34 6.18 -20.18
CA SER A 112 0.53 6.20 -19.00
C SER A 112 -0.25 6.60 -17.75
N ALA A 113 -1.05 7.68 -17.85
CA ALA A 113 -1.86 8.15 -16.72
C ALA A 113 -2.90 7.11 -16.28
N LEU A 114 -3.49 6.38 -17.24
CA LEU A 114 -4.42 5.29 -16.95
C LEU A 114 -3.72 4.12 -16.26
N GLU A 115 -2.55 3.70 -16.73
CA GLU A 115 -1.78 2.62 -16.10
C GLU A 115 -1.28 3.00 -14.69
N ASP A 116 -0.87 4.25 -14.48
CA ASP A 116 -0.53 4.77 -13.15
C ASP A 116 -1.75 4.73 -12.20
N LEU A 117 -2.92 5.12 -12.70
CA LEU A 117 -4.17 5.06 -11.92
C LEU A 117 -4.56 3.62 -11.60
N LYS A 118 -4.44 2.68 -12.54
CA LYS A 118 -4.66 1.25 -12.31
C LYS A 118 -3.68 0.69 -11.29
N LEU A 119 -2.39 1.03 -11.39
CA LEU A 119 -1.38 0.64 -10.42
C LEU A 119 -1.74 1.15 -9.03
N LYS A 120 -2.10 2.43 -8.91
CA LYS A 120 -2.56 3.02 -7.66
C LYS A 120 -3.75 2.27 -7.07
N VAL A 121 -4.74 1.90 -7.88
CA VAL A 121 -5.90 1.11 -7.44
C VAL A 121 -5.47 -0.25 -6.91
N ARG A 122 -4.57 -0.96 -7.62
CA ARG A 122 -4.03 -2.26 -7.16
C ARG A 122 -3.30 -2.14 -5.83
N LEU A 123 -2.46 -1.11 -5.68
CA LEU A 123 -1.73 -0.86 -4.43
C LEU A 123 -2.67 -0.51 -3.28
N LEU A 124 -3.67 0.34 -3.50
CA LEU A 124 -4.68 0.67 -2.49
C LEU A 124 -5.46 -0.57 -2.05
N HIS A 125 -5.88 -1.41 -3.00
CA HIS A 125 -6.55 -2.67 -2.68
C HIS A 125 -5.67 -3.60 -1.85
N ALA A 126 -4.42 -3.82 -2.25
CA ALA A 126 -3.46 -4.63 -1.48
C ALA A 126 -3.26 -4.09 -0.06
N ARG A 127 -3.17 -2.76 0.09
CA ARG A 127 -3.09 -2.08 1.41
C ARG A 127 -4.32 -2.31 2.26
N VAL A 128 -5.52 -2.28 1.66
CA VAL A 128 -6.78 -2.56 2.36
C VAL A 128 -6.80 -3.99 2.87
N GLU A 129 -6.49 -4.96 2.02
CA GLU A 129 -6.47 -6.38 2.41
C GLU A 129 -5.43 -6.64 3.49
N LYS A 130 -4.24 -6.05 3.36
CA LYS A 130 -3.22 -6.15 4.42
C LYS A 130 -3.69 -5.52 5.72
N GLY A 131 -4.35 -4.35 5.66
CA GLY A 131 -4.96 -3.71 6.82
C GLY A 131 -5.98 -4.60 7.54
N LYS A 132 -6.82 -5.33 6.78
CA LYS A 132 -7.77 -6.30 7.34
C LYS A 132 -7.06 -7.45 8.03
N GLU A 133 -6.03 -8.04 7.40
CA GLU A 133 -5.22 -9.13 7.96
C GLU A 133 -4.61 -8.71 9.31
N LEU A 134 -3.96 -7.54 9.36
CA LEU A 134 -3.32 -7.03 10.57
C LEU A 134 -4.33 -6.78 11.70
N ALA A 135 -5.48 -6.19 11.40
CA ALA A 135 -6.52 -5.94 12.40
C ALA A 135 -7.08 -7.25 12.96
N SER A 136 -7.38 -8.21 12.08
CA SER A 136 -7.85 -9.54 12.49
C SER A 136 -6.80 -10.29 13.32
N GLU A 137 -5.52 -10.15 12.99
CA GLU A 137 -4.43 -10.79 13.75
C GLU A 137 -4.27 -10.17 15.14
N ILE A 138 -4.37 -8.84 15.27
CA ILE A 138 -4.37 -8.19 16.60
C ILE A 138 -5.56 -8.70 17.42
N GLU A 139 -6.77 -8.75 16.85
CA GLU A 139 -7.95 -9.26 17.55
C GLU A 139 -7.79 -10.72 17.98
N ARG A 140 -7.26 -11.58 17.11
CA ARG A 140 -6.97 -12.98 17.43
C ARG A 140 -6.00 -13.07 18.61
N ARG A 141 -4.90 -12.31 18.55
CA ARG A 141 -3.86 -12.29 19.60
C ARG A 141 -4.38 -11.72 20.93
N MET A 142 -5.25 -10.71 20.89
CA MET A 142 -5.87 -10.15 22.10
C MET A 142 -6.79 -11.14 22.83
N ARG A 143 -7.31 -12.16 22.14
CA ARG A 143 -8.13 -13.22 22.75
C ARG A 143 -7.30 -14.36 23.33
N ASP A 144 -6.01 -14.45 23.01
CA ASP A 144 -5.12 -15.49 23.53
C ASP A 144 -4.37 -14.96 24.77
N PRO A 145 -4.68 -15.45 25.98
CA PRO A 145 -4.05 -14.96 27.21
C PRO A 145 -2.54 -15.26 27.29
N ARG A 146 -2.02 -16.15 26.43
CA ARG A 146 -0.60 -16.48 26.40
C ARG A 146 0.23 -15.39 25.72
N ILE A 147 -0.40 -14.50 24.95
CA ILE A 147 0.28 -13.46 24.18
C ILE A 147 0.31 -12.16 25.00
N GLN A 148 1.50 -11.79 25.46
CA GLN A 148 1.69 -10.61 26.32
C GLN A 148 1.52 -9.28 25.57
N PHE A 149 1.93 -9.26 24.29
CA PHE A 149 1.94 -8.08 23.43
C PHE A 149 1.25 -8.37 22.09
N PRO A 150 -0.09 -8.25 22.02
CA PRO A 150 -0.87 -8.60 20.82
C PRO A 150 -0.49 -7.85 19.55
N THR A 151 0.20 -6.72 19.66
CA THR A 151 0.61 -5.84 18.56
C THR A 151 2.09 -6.00 18.19
N HIS A 152 2.85 -6.80 18.95
CA HIS A 152 4.28 -7.03 18.74
C HIS A 152 4.50 -8.21 17.78
N PHE A 153 4.33 -7.96 16.49
CA PHE A 153 4.58 -8.95 15.44
C PHE A 153 4.94 -8.28 14.11
N CYS A 154 5.53 -9.06 13.20
CA CYS A 154 5.88 -8.58 11.87
C CYS A 154 4.60 -8.31 11.07
N HIS A 155 4.39 -7.08 10.62
CA HIS A 155 3.25 -6.74 9.79
C HIS A 155 3.36 -7.31 8.36
N THR A 156 4.50 -7.86 7.93
CA THR A 156 4.64 -8.50 6.61
C THR A 156 4.25 -9.97 6.66
N CYS A 157 4.87 -10.75 7.55
CA CYS A 157 4.69 -12.21 7.62
C CYS A 157 3.89 -12.71 8.84
N VAL A 158 3.33 -11.80 9.65
CA VAL A 158 2.56 -12.08 10.87
C VAL A 158 3.28 -12.89 11.96
N MET A 159 4.58 -13.13 11.81
CA MET A 159 5.41 -13.81 12.79
C MET A 159 5.49 -13.02 14.09
N ASP A 160 5.36 -13.74 15.21
CA ASP A 160 5.43 -13.19 16.55
C ASP A 160 6.77 -12.49 16.81
N GLY A 161 6.73 -11.34 17.48
CA GLY A 161 7.92 -10.60 17.89
C GLY A 161 8.72 -11.27 19.02
N ASP A 162 8.14 -12.25 19.70
CA ASP A 162 8.86 -13.11 20.65
C ASP A 162 9.70 -14.16 19.91
N CYS A 163 9.34 -14.52 18.68
CA CYS A 163 10.08 -15.47 17.84
C CYS A 163 11.01 -14.77 16.83
N ALA A 164 10.74 -13.51 16.51
CA ALA A 164 11.49 -12.75 15.52
C ALA A 164 11.82 -11.35 16.02
N HIS A 165 13.03 -10.87 15.73
CA HIS A 165 13.39 -9.49 16.03
C HIS A 165 12.63 -8.53 15.11
N VAL A 166 11.61 -7.88 15.67
CA VAL A 166 10.70 -6.96 14.97
C VAL A 166 11.15 -5.52 15.19
N LEU A 167 11.27 -4.77 14.09
CA LEU A 167 11.69 -3.38 14.04
C LEU A 167 10.50 -2.49 13.68
N LEU A 168 10.39 -1.33 14.35
CA LEU A 168 9.38 -0.31 14.02
C LEU A 168 9.92 0.69 13.01
N THR A 169 9.18 0.91 11.92
CA THR A 169 9.48 1.91 10.90
C THR A 169 8.87 3.27 11.22
N LYS A 170 9.38 4.35 10.62
CA LYS A 170 8.81 5.70 10.74
C LYS A 170 7.40 5.78 10.16
N CYS A 171 7.06 4.94 9.18
CA CYS A 171 5.67 4.84 8.68
C CYS A 171 4.72 4.06 9.61
N GLY A 172 5.18 3.63 10.79
CA GLY A 172 4.38 2.96 11.80
C GLY A 172 4.12 1.47 11.55
N HIS A 173 4.84 0.87 10.61
CA HIS A 173 4.77 -0.57 10.35
C HIS A 173 5.89 -1.31 11.07
N ARG A 174 5.62 -2.56 11.44
CA ARG A 174 6.59 -3.43 12.10
C ARG A 174 7.08 -4.47 11.12
N VAL A 175 8.38 -4.72 11.05
CA VAL A 175 8.97 -5.70 10.12
C VAL A 175 10.04 -6.52 10.83
N CYS A 176 10.05 -7.84 10.64
CA CYS A 176 11.12 -8.68 11.17
C CYS A 176 12.37 -8.62 10.29
N ARG A 177 13.54 -8.98 10.85
CA ARG A 177 14.82 -9.00 10.09
C ARG A 177 14.77 -9.83 8.81
N THR A 178 14.04 -10.94 8.81
CA THR A 178 13.87 -11.79 7.62
C THR A 178 13.09 -11.08 6.53
N CYS A 179 11.97 -10.44 6.85
CA CYS A 179 11.23 -9.65 5.85
C CYS A 179 11.98 -8.40 5.43
N LEU A 180 12.77 -7.81 6.33
CA LEU A 180 13.64 -6.68 6.02
C LEU A 180 14.65 -7.02 4.92
N SER A 181 15.29 -8.19 4.97
CA SER A 181 16.28 -8.57 3.94
C SER A 181 15.70 -8.70 2.54
N PHE A 182 14.38 -8.87 2.39
CA PHE A 182 13.71 -8.89 1.09
C PHE A 182 13.17 -7.53 0.65
N GLY A 183 13.12 -6.54 1.55
CA GLY A 183 12.57 -5.20 1.25
C GLY A 183 13.63 -4.11 1.11
N VAL A 184 14.91 -4.47 1.16
CA VAL A 184 16.03 -3.54 0.98
C VAL A 184 16.48 -3.58 -0.47
N ASP A 185 16.61 -2.41 -1.09
CA ASP A 185 17.11 -2.27 -2.46
C ASP A 185 18.65 -2.35 -2.54
N GLU A 186 19.18 -2.24 -3.76
CA GLU A 186 20.64 -2.26 -4.02
C GLU A 186 21.41 -1.15 -3.29
N ASN A 187 20.73 -0.05 -2.95
CA ASN A 187 21.30 1.11 -2.24
C ASN A 187 21.21 0.99 -0.72
N GLY A 188 20.62 -0.09 -0.20
CA GLY A 188 20.42 -0.26 1.24
C GLY A 188 19.18 0.45 1.78
N ILE A 189 18.32 1.01 0.93
CA ILE A 189 17.09 1.70 1.32
C ILE A 189 15.99 0.67 1.49
N TYR A 190 15.35 0.68 2.65
CA TYR A 190 14.20 -0.18 2.91
C TYR A 190 12.92 0.43 2.35
N GLU A 191 12.25 -0.32 1.47
CA GLU A 191 10.89 -0.04 1.02
C GLU A 191 9.89 -0.82 1.87
N CYS A 192 8.96 -0.11 2.51
CA CYS A 192 7.94 -0.75 3.32
C CYS A 192 7.00 -1.58 2.45
N SER A 193 6.95 -2.90 2.64
CA SER A 193 6.07 -3.83 1.91
C SER A 193 4.57 -3.62 2.12
N ILE A 194 4.17 -2.60 2.89
CA ILE A 194 2.79 -2.25 3.19
C ILE A 194 2.48 -0.87 2.65
N CYS A 195 3.36 0.11 2.83
CA CYS A 195 3.17 1.43 2.24
C CYS A 195 3.53 1.48 0.75
N PHE A 196 4.40 0.56 0.29
CA PHE A 196 5.05 0.61 -1.02
C PHE A 196 5.80 1.93 -1.21
N ALA A 197 6.56 2.30 -0.16
CA ALA A 197 7.30 3.56 -0.11
C ALA A 197 8.55 3.41 0.77
N PRO A 198 9.65 4.08 0.41
CA PRO A 198 10.85 4.16 1.24
C PRO A 198 10.53 4.64 2.65
N THR A 199 11.15 4.02 3.66
CA THR A 199 11.01 4.45 5.05
C THR A 199 12.23 4.08 5.88
N GLU A 200 12.43 4.80 6.97
CA GLU A 200 13.51 4.53 7.93
C GLU A 200 12.97 3.84 9.19
N PHE A 201 13.88 3.45 10.08
CA PHE A 201 13.56 2.85 11.37
C PHE A 201 13.53 3.88 12.50
N VAL A 202 12.71 3.63 13.51
CA VAL A 202 12.72 4.43 14.75
C VAL A 202 13.94 4.01 15.57
N THR A 203 14.80 4.98 15.90
CA THR A 203 16.08 4.80 16.61
C THR A 203 15.95 4.18 18.00
N LYS A 204 14.75 4.18 18.59
CA LYS A 204 14.42 3.51 19.86
C LYS A 204 13.14 2.69 19.69
N SER A 205 13.26 1.46 19.18
CA SER A 205 12.15 0.51 19.29
C SER A 205 12.07 0.03 20.75
N PRO A 206 10.90 0.07 21.42
CA PRO A 206 10.75 -0.53 22.74
C PRO A 206 11.03 -2.03 22.61
N LEU A 207 12.13 -2.49 23.21
CA LEU A 207 12.50 -3.89 23.20
C LEU A 207 11.45 -4.68 23.99
N GLY A 208 10.74 -5.58 23.31
CA GLY A 208 10.11 -6.71 23.98
C GLY A 208 11.18 -7.61 24.60
N PRO A 209 10.85 -8.38 25.65
CA PRO A 209 11.79 -9.29 26.29
C PRO A 209 12.29 -10.33 25.28
N GLN A 210 13.61 -10.40 25.06
CA GLN A 210 14.22 -11.46 24.28
C GLN A 210 14.01 -12.80 24.99
N ARG A 211 13.12 -13.65 24.48
CA ARG A 211 13.21 -15.09 24.70
C ARG A 211 13.93 -15.69 23.51
N SER A 212 15.00 -16.43 23.77
CA SER A 212 15.82 -17.07 22.75
C SER A 212 15.05 -18.21 22.09
N CYS A 213 14.41 -17.96 20.95
CA CYS A 213 14.17 -19.01 19.98
C CYS A 213 15.49 -19.29 19.24
N SER A 214 15.88 -20.57 19.19
CA SER A 214 17.14 -21.12 18.67
C SER A 214 17.73 -20.35 17.48
N GLU A 215 18.96 -19.87 17.65
CA GLU A 215 19.69 -18.99 16.74
C GLU A 215 20.30 -19.73 15.55
N HIS A 216 19.90 -19.34 14.34
CA HIS A 216 20.79 -19.33 13.17
C HIS A 216 20.84 -17.89 12.66
N ILE A 217 21.79 -17.10 13.18
CA ILE A 217 21.91 -15.66 12.90
C ILE A 217 22.96 -15.43 11.81
N SER A 218 22.50 -14.89 10.67
CA SER A 218 23.33 -14.33 9.60
C SER A 218 23.64 -12.84 9.86
N SER A 219 24.85 -12.43 9.49
CA SER A 219 25.57 -11.22 9.90
C SER A 219 25.19 -9.94 9.13
N VAL A 220 23.94 -9.48 9.20
CA VAL A 220 23.52 -8.20 8.57
C VAL A 220 23.60 -7.00 9.54
N SER A 221 23.83 -7.24 10.83
CA SER A 221 23.64 -6.23 11.88
C SER A 221 24.70 -5.10 11.98
N LYS A 222 25.77 -5.11 11.17
CA LYS A 222 26.89 -4.16 11.35
C LYS A 222 26.80 -2.86 10.54
N ARG A 223 25.84 -2.67 9.62
CA ARG A 223 25.79 -1.44 8.79
C ARG A 223 24.79 -0.36 9.21
N PHE A 224 23.80 -0.66 10.06
CA PHE A 224 22.70 0.29 10.35
C PHE A 224 22.85 1.13 11.63
N MET A 225 23.91 0.95 12.42
CA MET A 225 24.10 1.67 13.70
C MET A 225 25.32 2.59 13.72
N SER A 226 25.99 2.82 12.59
CA SER A 226 27.16 3.68 12.48
C SER A 226 27.00 4.68 11.33
N GLY A 227 26.14 5.67 11.56
CA GLY A 227 26.04 6.91 10.80
C GLY A 227 25.55 7.98 11.76
N GLY A 228 26.48 8.82 12.23
CA GLY A 228 26.20 9.94 13.13
C GLY A 228 25.53 11.11 12.42
#